data_AF-A0A7C3CCC0-F1
#
_entry.id   AF-A0A7C3CCC0-F1
#
_cell.length_a   1.000
_cell.length_b   1.000
_cell.length_c   1.000
_cell.angle_alpha   90.00
_cell.angle_beta   90.00
_cell.angle_gamma   90.00
#
_symmetry.space_group_name_H-M   'P 1'
#
loop_
_entity.id
_entity.type
_entity.pdbx_description
1 polymer ?
#
loop_
_entity_poly.entity_id
_entity_poly.type
_entity_poly.pdbx_seq_one_letter_code
_entity_poly.pdbx_strand_id
1 'polypeptide(L)'
;MNNMAEQFKYRPKGLDIRIKPPGRKLKPEEKNCEWAGCVEKGGCKAPKSPDQLREYYYFCAPHAREYNKNWNFFSGMSDADIAEWQIGVRHGHRPTWDVRKNTAERA
;
A
#
# COMPACT_ATOMS: atom_id res chain seq x y z
N MET A 1 -28.49 -0.41 -55.78
CA MET A 1 -28.19 -1.59 -54.95
C MET A 1 -28.24 -1.16 -53.49
N ASN A 2 -29.34 -1.47 -52.77
CA ASN A 2 -29.45 -1.08 -51.36
C ASN A 2 -28.70 -2.09 -50.50
N ASN A 3 -27.70 -1.61 -49.75
CA ASN A 3 -26.86 -2.44 -48.92
C ASN A 3 -27.64 -2.84 -47.65
N MET A 4 -28.25 -4.03 -47.70
CA MET A 4 -29.07 -4.65 -46.65
C MET A 4 -28.32 -4.82 -45.29
N ALA A 5 -27.00 -4.60 -45.25
CA ALA A 5 -26.22 -4.66 -44.01
C ALA A 5 -26.36 -3.39 -43.15
N GLU A 6 -26.83 -2.28 -43.72
CA GLU A 6 -26.92 -1.01 -43.00
C GLU A 6 -28.17 -0.88 -42.12
N GLN A 7 -29.22 -1.63 -42.46
CA GLN A 7 -30.50 -1.65 -41.73
C GLN A 7 -30.46 -2.43 -40.40
N PHE A 8 -29.42 -3.23 -40.15
CA PHE A 8 -29.26 -4.02 -38.94
C PHE A 8 -28.18 -3.49 -37.98
N LYS A 9 -27.69 -2.25 -38.18
CA LYS A 9 -26.67 -1.66 -37.31
C LYS A 9 -27.29 -1.34 -35.94
N TYR A 10 -26.77 -1.99 -34.89
CA TYR A 10 -27.20 -1.78 -33.50
C TYR A 10 -27.05 -0.30 -33.09
N ARG A 11 -28.16 0.33 -32.69
CA ARG A 11 -28.21 1.70 -32.18
C ARG A 11 -28.63 1.66 -30.71
N PRO A 12 -27.71 1.87 -29.74
CA PRO A 12 -28.09 1.84 -28.34
C PRO A 12 -29.04 3.00 -28.04
N LYS A 13 -30.23 2.69 -27.50
CA LYS A 13 -31.14 3.68 -26.93
C LYS A 13 -30.71 3.94 -25.48
N GLY A 14 -29.56 4.59 -25.30
CA GLY A 14 -29.00 4.93 -23.97
C GLY A 14 -27.46 4.95 -23.93
N LEU A 15 -26.90 5.25 -22.75
CA LEU A 15 -25.46 5.16 -22.50
C LEU A 15 -25.04 3.68 -22.44
N ASP A 16 -24.16 3.24 -23.35
CA ASP A 16 -23.58 1.91 -23.28
C ASP A 16 -22.47 1.91 -22.20
N ILE A 17 -22.74 1.31 -21.04
CA ILE A 17 -21.74 1.20 -19.95
C ILE A 17 -20.90 -0.06 -20.20
N ARG A 18 -20.42 -0.28 -21.42
CA ARG A 18 -19.53 -1.40 -21.72
C ARG A 18 -18.19 -1.14 -21.04
N ILE A 19 -18.04 -1.68 -19.84
CA ILE A 19 -16.80 -1.65 -19.07
C ILE A 19 -15.74 -2.38 -19.88
N LYS A 20 -14.79 -1.61 -20.43
CA LYS A 20 -13.66 -2.16 -21.18
C LYS A 20 -12.85 -3.03 -20.22
N PRO A 21 -12.47 -4.26 -20.59
CA PRO A 21 -11.65 -5.10 -19.72
C PRO A 21 -10.37 -4.33 -19.38
N PRO A 22 -9.89 -4.40 -18.13
CA PRO A 22 -8.72 -3.64 -17.71
C PRO A 22 -7.56 -3.97 -18.65
N GLY A 23 -6.99 -2.93 -19.27
CA GLY A 23 -5.81 -3.10 -20.12
C GLY A 23 -4.68 -3.76 -19.33
N ARG A 24 -3.78 -4.46 -20.03
CA ARG A 24 -2.58 -5.05 -19.40
C ARG A 24 -1.85 -3.95 -18.64
N LYS A 25 -1.80 -4.04 -17.31
CA LYS A 25 -0.96 -3.17 -16.49
C LYS A 25 0.49 -3.41 -16.90
N LEU A 26 1.18 -2.36 -17.34
CA LEU A 26 2.62 -2.39 -17.57
C LEU A 26 3.29 -2.88 -16.28
N LYS A 27 4.18 -3.86 -16.38
CA LYS A 27 4.92 -4.36 -15.23
C LYS A 27 5.77 -3.20 -14.69
N PRO A 28 5.79 -2.95 -13.36
CA PRO A 28 6.71 -1.98 -12.81
C PRO A 28 8.12 -2.34 -13.27
N GLU A 29 8.79 -1.36 -13.86
CA GLU A 29 10.21 -1.32 -14.19
C GLU A 29 11.04 -2.27 -13.31
N GLU A 30 11.66 -3.27 -13.96
CA GLU A 30 12.36 -4.37 -13.32
C GLU A 30 13.68 -3.85 -12.74
N LYS A 31 13.62 -3.19 -11.59
CA LYS A 31 14.81 -2.82 -10.84
C LYS A 31 15.55 -4.08 -10.41
N ASN A 32 16.87 -4.07 -10.50
CA ASN A 32 17.70 -5.13 -9.93
C ASN A 32 17.60 -5.13 -8.40
N CYS A 33 17.90 -6.26 -7.79
CA CYS A 33 18.02 -6.38 -6.35
C CYS A 33 19.12 -5.46 -5.84
N GLU A 34 18.83 -4.65 -4.83
CA GLU A 34 19.79 -3.71 -4.21
C GLU A 34 20.71 -4.39 -3.18
N TRP A 35 20.64 -5.71 -3.06
CA TRP A 35 21.51 -6.46 -2.15
C TRP A 35 22.91 -6.59 -2.74
N ALA A 36 23.95 -6.45 -1.90
CA ALA A 36 25.34 -6.46 -2.34
C ALA A 36 25.67 -7.76 -3.10
N GLY A 37 26.05 -7.62 -4.38
CA GLY A 37 26.42 -8.75 -5.23
C GLY A 37 25.25 -9.56 -5.81
N CYS A 38 24.00 -9.13 -5.62
CA CYS A 38 22.84 -9.79 -6.21
C CYS A 38 22.49 -9.20 -7.59
N VAL A 39 22.33 -10.06 -8.60
CA VAL A 39 21.94 -9.65 -9.97
C VAL A 39 20.48 -10.00 -10.28
N GLU A 40 19.78 -10.62 -9.33
CA GLU A 40 18.37 -10.99 -9.51
C GLU A 40 17.44 -9.78 -9.59
N LYS A 41 16.20 -10.01 -10.04
CA LYS A 41 15.18 -8.97 -10.16
C LYS A 41 14.61 -8.60 -8.79
N GLY A 42 14.62 -7.30 -8.49
CA GLY A 42 14.10 -6.68 -7.27
C GLY A 42 12.58 -6.47 -7.33
N GLY A 43 11.81 -7.56 -7.26
CA GLY A 43 10.34 -7.49 -7.30
C GLY A 43 9.67 -7.12 -5.98
N CYS A 44 10.38 -7.21 -4.85
CA CYS A 44 9.85 -7.02 -3.51
C CYS A 44 10.34 -5.68 -2.92
N LYS A 45 9.41 -4.85 -2.42
CA LYS A 45 9.76 -3.59 -1.75
C LYS A 45 9.93 -3.82 -0.25
N ALA A 46 10.98 -3.25 0.33
CA ALA A 46 11.21 -3.25 1.77
C ALA A 46 11.45 -1.82 2.28
N PRO A 47 10.92 -1.42 3.45
CA PRO A 47 11.10 -0.08 3.99
C PRO A 47 12.55 0.15 4.43
N LYS A 48 13.15 1.30 4.12
CA LYS A 48 14.52 1.63 4.56
C LYS A 48 14.61 2.03 6.03
N SER A 49 13.58 2.70 6.53
CA SER A 49 13.51 3.21 7.90
C SER A 49 12.04 3.20 8.34
N PRO A 50 11.76 2.98 9.64
CA PRO A 50 10.38 3.04 10.14
C PRO A 50 9.77 4.44 10.01
N ASP A 51 10.60 5.48 10.05
CA ASP A 51 10.20 6.89 9.92
C ASP A 51 10.09 7.35 8.45
N GLN A 52 10.92 6.81 7.56
CA GLN A 52 10.95 7.21 6.14
C GLN A 52 9.92 6.42 5.32
N LEU A 53 8.66 6.84 5.41
CA LEU A 53 7.51 6.12 4.85
C LEU A 53 7.53 5.97 3.31
N ARG A 54 8.29 6.81 2.59
CA ARG A 54 8.32 6.84 1.11
C ARG A 54 9.59 6.25 0.51
N GLU A 55 10.53 5.81 1.34
CA GLU A 55 11.78 5.24 0.88
C GLU A 55 11.78 3.71 0.99
N TYR A 56 12.08 3.05 -0.14
CA TYR A 56 12.08 1.60 -0.23
C TYR A 56 13.35 1.09 -0.88
N TYR A 57 13.81 -0.08 -0.42
CA TYR A 57 14.71 -0.94 -1.16
C TYR A 57 13.93 -1.94 -2.01
N TYR A 58 14.52 -2.32 -3.13
CA TYR A 58 14.02 -3.34 -4.05
C TYR A 58 14.88 -4.59 -3.90
N PHE A 59 14.29 -5.66 -3.37
CA PHE A 59 14.94 -6.95 -3.14
C PHE A 59 14.30 -8.06 -3.97
N CYS A 60 15.08 -9.10 -4.28
CA CYS A 60 14.52 -10.38 -4.72
C CYS A 60 13.89 -11.12 -3.53
N ALA A 61 13.08 -12.15 -3.82
CA ALA A 61 12.39 -12.91 -2.79
C ALA A 61 13.29 -13.48 -1.66
N PRO A 62 14.48 -14.05 -1.92
CA PRO A 62 15.36 -14.54 -0.85
C PRO A 62 15.86 -13.40 0.04
N HIS A 63 16.42 -12.33 -0.54
CA HIS A 63 16.95 -11.20 0.23
C HIS A 63 15.87 -10.42 0.96
N ALA A 64 14.64 -10.32 0.41
CA ALA A 64 13.53 -9.72 1.13
C ALA A 64 13.20 -10.49 2.42
N ARG A 65 13.33 -11.82 2.43
CA ARG A 65 13.13 -12.65 3.62
C ARG A 65 14.25 -12.45 4.64
N GLU A 66 15.51 -12.36 4.19
CA GLU A 66 16.65 -12.08 5.06
C GLU A 66 16.55 -10.68 5.69
N TYR A 67 16.20 -9.68 4.88
CA TYR A 67 15.95 -8.33 5.36
C TYR A 67 14.84 -8.29 6.42
N ASN A 68 13.69 -8.91 6.14
CA ASN A 68 12.58 -8.95 7.09
C ASN A 68 12.91 -9.69 8.39
N LYS A 69 13.76 -10.72 8.35
CA LYS A 69 14.23 -11.42 9.56
C LYS A 69 15.08 -10.52 10.44
N ASN A 70 15.91 -9.67 9.85
CA ASN A 70 16.77 -8.74 10.57
C ASN A 70 16.08 -7.41 10.92
N TRP A 71 14.90 -7.16 10.35
CA TRP A 71 14.17 -5.91 10.55
C TRP A 71 13.45 -5.90 11.90
N ASN A 72 13.80 -4.92 12.74
CA ASN A 72 13.07 -4.63 13.97
C ASN A 72 12.61 -3.17 13.97
N PHE A 73 11.29 -2.98 13.93
CA PHE A 73 10.64 -1.67 13.90
C PHE A 73 10.93 -0.82 15.15
N PHE A 74 11.09 -1.46 16.31
CA PHE A 74 11.33 -0.78 17.60
C PHE A 74 12.82 -0.61 17.91
N SER A 75 13.70 -0.85 16.94
CA SER A 75 15.15 -0.64 17.14
C SER A 75 15.43 0.83 17.45
N GLY A 76 15.99 1.10 18.63
CA GLY A 76 16.32 2.45 19.09
C GLY A 76 15.18 3.20 19.81
N MET A 77 14.03 2.55 20.00
CA MET A 77 12.92 3.10 20.79
C MET A 77 13.09 2.74 22.28
N SER A 78 12.77 3.66 23.20
CA SER A 78 12.82 3.36 24.63
C SER A 78 11.62 2.51 25.08
N ASP A 79 11.72 1.88 26.24
CA ASP A 79 10.61 1.08 26.79
C ASP A 79 9.33 1.92 26.99
N ALA A 80 9.49 3.19 27.36
CA ALA A 80 8.38 4.14 27.50
C ALA A 80 7.70 4.44 26.16
N ASP A 81 8.48 4.67 25.10
CA ASP A 81 7.96 4.90 23.75
C ASP A 81 7.22 3.67 23.21
N ILE A 82 7.72 2.46 23.51
CA ILE A 82 7.04 1.21 23.16
C ILE A 82 5.70 1.10 23.90
N ALA A 83 5.65 1.44 25.19
CA ALA A 83 4.42 1.42 25.97
C ALA A 83 3.39 2.42 25.44
N GLU A 84 3.80 3.65 25.11
CA GLU A 84 2.97 4.67 24.45
C GLU A 84 2.41 4.14 23.11
N TRP A 85 3.27 3.54 22.28
CA TRP A 85 2.85 2.95 21.02
C TRP A 85 1.82 1.84 21.22
N GLN A 86 2.02 0.95 22.19
CA GLN A 86 1.07 -0.11 22.54
C GLN A 86 -0.29 0.45 22.99
N ILE A 87 -0.30 1.53 23.78
CA ILE A 87 -1.53 2.21 24.17
C ILE A 87 -2.23 2.77 22.93
N GLY A 88 -1.48 3.40 22.02
CA GLY A 88 -1.90 3.89 20.71
C GLY A 88 -2.62 2.83 19.87
N VAL A 89 -2.01 1.65 19.74
CA VAL A 89 -2.53 0.54 18.94
C VAL A 89 -3.91 0.08 19.42
N ARG A 90 -4.19 0.13 20.73
CA ARG A 90 -5.49 -0.31 21.29
C ARG A 90 -6.67 0.44 20.68
N HIS A 91 -6.46 1.69 20.28
CA HIS A 91 -7.47 2.55 19.67
C HIS A 91 -7.14 2.90 18.21
N GLY A 92 -6.21 2.15 17.58
CA GLY A 92 -5.82 2.33 16.18
C GLY A 92 -5.15 3.67 15.89
N HIS A 93 -4.42 4.23 16.87
CA HIS A 93 -3.77 5.54 16.81
C HIS A 93 -4.73 6.71 16.49
N ARG A 94 -6.03 6.55 16.75
CA ARG A 94 -7.01 7.64 16.64
C ARG A 94 -7.00 8.50 17.90
N PRO A 95 -7.09 9.82 17.80
CA PRO A 95 -7.19 10.68 18.97
C PRO A 95 -8.40 10.28 19.83
N THR A 96 -8.18 10.05 21.11
CA THR A 96 -9.24 9.75 22.09
C THR A 96 -9.55 11.00 22.89
N TRP A 97 -10.82 11.37 22.96
CA TRP A 97 -11.30 12.46 23.82
C TRP A 97 -11.66 11.92 25.22
N ASP A 98 -11.20 12.62 26.25
CA ASP A 98 -11.58 12.30 27.63
C ASP A 98 -13.02 12.74 27.90
N VAL A 99 -13.92 11.77 28.05
CA VAL A 99 -15.34 12.01 28.32
C VAL A 99 -15.59 12.66 29.68
N ARG A 100 -14.68 12.52 30.66
CA ARG A 100 -14.86 13.06 32.02
C ARG A 100 -14.69 14.58 32.06
N LYS A 101 -13.71 15.13 31.33
CA LYS A 101 -13.54 16.58 31.16
C LYS A 101 -14.79 17.23 30.59
N ASN A 102 -15.45 16.59 29.62
CA ASN A 102 -16.63 17.15 28.96
C ASN A 102 -17.91 17.13 29.83
N THR A 103 -18.00 16.25 30.84
CA THR A 103 -19.15 16.19 31.77
C THR A 103 -19.04 17.25 32.87
N ALA A 104 -17.84 17.56 33.35
CA ALA A 104 -17.63 18.57 34.40
C ALA A 104 -17.94 20.00 33.92
N GLU A 105 -17.76 20.30 32.63
CA GLU A 105 -18.13 21.59 32.03
C GLU A 105 -19.66 21.76 31.82
N ARG A 106 -20.43 20.68 31.96
CA ARG A 106 -21.89 20.66 31.79
C ARG A 106 -22.68 20.63 33.11
N ALA A 107 -22.00 20.44 34.23
CA ALA A 107 -22.57 20.46 35.57
C ALA A 107 -22.41 21.84 36.21
#